data_AF-A0A093QTE6-F1
#
_entry.id   AF-A0A093QTE6-F1
#
_cell.length_a   1.000
_cell.length_b   1.000
_cell.length_c   1.000
_cell.angle_alpha   90.00
_cell.angle_beta   90.00
_cell.angle_gamma   90.00
#
_symmetry.space_group_name_H-M   'P 1'
#
loop_
_entity.id
_entity.type
_entity.pdbx_description
1 polymer ?
#
loop_
_entity_poly.entity_id
_entity_poly.type
_entity_poly.pdbx_seq_one_letter_code
_entity_poly.pdbx_strand_id
1 'polypeptide(L)' 'MKDGILHVWDINREKIIQSAATDSQICSLLWLPKTSELMIGQGLPGNQMKIWKYPILIN' A
#
# COMPACT_ATOMS: atom_id res chain seq x y z
N MET A 1 6.32 -14.44 -4.63
CA MET A 1 5.72 -13.69 -3.49
C MET A 1 4.32 -14.24 -3.27
N LYS A 2 3.89 -14.60 -2.05
CA LYS A 2 2.57 -15.22 -1.87
C LYS A 2 1.40 -14.23 -1.83
N ASP A 3 1.65 -12.98 -1.43
CA ASP A 3 0.63 -11.92 -1.40
C ASP A 3 1.19 -10.64 -2.07
N GLY A 4 1.84 -9.75 -1.32
CA GLY A 4 2.44 -8.54 -1.91
C GLY A 4 1.40 -7.55 -2.45
N ILE A 5 0.13 -7.69 -2.05
CA ILE A 5 -0.95 -6.79 -2.45
C ILE A 5 -1.25 -5.84 -1.30
N LEU A 6 -1.29 -4.55 -1.60
CA LEU A 6 -1.82 -3.54 -0.70
C LEU A 6 -3.35 -3.52 -0.82
N HIS A 7 -4.05 -3.64 0.29
CA HIS A 7 -5.51 -3.49 0.36
C HIS A 7 -5.92 -2.32 1.25
N VAL A 8 -6.84 -1.49 0.77
CA VAL A 8 -7.51 -0.44 1.57
C VAL A 8 -8.95 -0.87 1.80
N TRP A 9 -9.37 -0.86 3.07
CA TRP A 9 -10.67 -1.34 3.52
C TRP A 9 -11.54 -0.20 4.04
N ASP A 10 -12.81 -0.23 3.69
CA ASP A 10 -13.86 0.50 4.41
C ASP A 10 -14.44 -0.41 5.49
N ILE A 11 -14.06 -0.15 6.74
CA ILE A 11 -14.46 -0.97 7.88
C ILE A 11 -15.96 -0.90 8.18
N ASN A 12 -16.66 0.19 7.80
CA ASN A 12 -18.09 0.33 8.07
C ASN A 12 -18.93 -0.45 7.05
N ARG A 13 -18.36 -0.72 5.88
CA ARG A 13 -19.01 -1.46 4.79
C ARG A 13 -18.43 -2.86 4.59
N GLU A 14 -17.46 -3.24 5.43
CA GLU A 14 -16.75 -4.53 5.40
C GLU A 14 -16.25 -4.92 4.00
N LYS A 15 -15.79 -3.92 3.24
CA LYS A 15 -15.38 -4.12 1.83
C LYS A 15 -14.02 -3.52 1.54
N ILE A 16 -13.29 -4.18 0.66
CA ILE A 16 -12.10 -3.62 0.03
C ILE A 16 -12.56 -2.51 -0.93
N ILE A 17 -12.02 -1.31 -0.77
CA ILE A 17 -12.31 -0.17 -1.65
C ILE A 17 -11.23 0.11 -2.67
N GLN A 18 -10.00 -0.35 -2.42
CA GLN A 18 -8.90 -0.27 -3.37
C GLN A 18 -7.90 -1.38 -3.11
N SER A 19 -7.26 -1.88 -4.16
CA SER A 19 -6.13 -2.81 -4.07
C SER A 19 -5.07 -2.48 -5.10
N ALA A 20 -3.81 -2.72 -4.77
CA ALA A 20 -2.72 -2.62 -5.72
C ALA A 20 -1.65 -3.68 -5.46
N ALA A 21 -1.25 -4.38 -6.51
CA ALA A 21 -0.16 -5.33 -6.42
C ALA A 21 1.19 -4.61 -6.35
N THR A 22 2.09 -5.14 -5.54
CA THR A 22 3.47 -4.71 -5.48
C THR A 22 4.38 -5.82 -6.00
N ASP A 23 5.59 -5.44 -6.38
CA ASP A 23 6.66 -6.31 -6.86
C ASP A 23 7.54 -6.87 -5.73
N SER A 24 7.32 -6.43 -4.49
CA SER A 24 8.16 -6.73 -3.31
C SER A 24 7.33 -6.96 -2.06
N GLN A 25 7.86 -7.69 -1.08
CA GLN A 25 7.16 -7.95 0.17
C GLN A 25 6.79 -6.62 0.83
N ILE A 26 5.57 -6.47 1.34
CA ILE A 26 5.22 -5.31 2.16
C ILE A 26 5.65 -5.61 3.60
N CYS A 27 6.48 -4.76 4.19
CA CYS A 27 6.97 -4.92 5.58
C CYS A 27 6.51 -3.81 6.52
N SER A 28 6.08 -2.66 6.01
CA SER A 28 5.49 -1.57 6.81
C SER A 28 4.59 -0.67 5.97
N LEU A 29 3.63 -0.02 6.63
CA LEU A 29 2.68 0.92 6.03
C LEU A 29 2.56 2.16 6.92
N LEU A 30 2.63 3.34 6.32
CA LEU A 30 2.46 4.63 7.01
C LEU A 30 1.59 5.58 6.17
N TRP A 31 0.54 6.13 6.79
CA TRP A 31 -0.31 7.14 6.17
C TRP A 31 0.30 8.54 6.28
N LEU A 32 0.29 9.28 5.17
CA LEU A 32 0.71 10.67 5.05
C LEU A 32 -0.53 11.54 4.75
N PRO A 33 -1.32 11.91 5.77
CA PRO A 33 -2.63 12.56 5.58
C PRO A 33 -2.51 13.96 4.96
N LYS A 34 -1.38 14.66 5.19
CA LYS A 34 -1.16 16.01 4.65
C LYS A 34 -1.03 16.03 3.12
N THR A 35 -0.56 14.94 2.53
CA THR A 35 -0.34 14.81 1.08
C THR A 35 -1.29 13.82 0.41
N SER A 36 -2.17 13.16 1.19
CA SER A 36 -3.02 12.07 0.70
C SER A 36 -2.20 10.93 0.08
N GLU A 37 -1.15 10.52 0.77
CA GLU A 37 -0.22 9.50 0.31
C GLU A 37 -0.06 8.38 1.34
N LEU A 38 0.43 7.23 0.87
CA LEU A 38 0.81 6.09 1.68
C LEU A 38 2.29 5.80 1.42
N MET A 39 3.10 5.78 2.48
CA MET A 39 4.46 5.28 2.41
C MET A 39 4.47 3.79 2.73
N ILE A 40 5.05 3.00 1.84
CA ILE A 40 5.15 1.54 1.95
C ILE A 40 6.62 1.17 2.08
N GLY A 41 6.97 0.50 3.18
CA GLY A 41 8.25 -0.20 3.28
C GLY A 41 8.14 -1.53 2.56
N GLN A 42 9.07 -1.78 1.63
CA GLN A 42 9.19 -3.02 0.90
C GLN A 42 10.42 -3.81 1.37
N GLY A 43 10.22 -5.10 1.66
CA GLY A 43 11.27 -6.09 1.86
C GLY A 43 11.75 -6.68 0.53
N LEU A 44 12.12 -7.96 0.54
CA LEU A 44 12.69 -8.62 -0.65
C LEU A 44 11.70 -8.65 -1.84
N PRO A 45 12.19 -8.55 -3.09
CA PRO A 45 13.58 -8.27 -3.46
C PRO A 45 13.97 -6.79 -3.44
N GLY A 46 13.01 -5.86 -3.36
CA GLY A 46 13.27 -4.42 -3.55
C GLY A 46 14.03 -3.74 -2.42
N ASN A 47 13.78 -4.11 -1.15
CA ASN A 47 14.40 -3.51 0.04
C ASN A 47 14.42 -1.96 0.00
N GLN A 48 13.26 -1.37 -0.28
CA GLN A 48 13.11 0.06 -0.55
C GLN A 48 11.85 0.64 0.09
N MET A 49 11.73 1.96 0.09
CA MET A 49 10.46 2.63 0.41
C MET A 49 9.82 3.19 -0.86
N LYS A 50 8.50 3.05 -0.98
CA LYS A 50 7.70 3.54 -2.10
C LYS A 50 6.57 4.43 -1.58
N ILE A 51 6.36 5.59 -2.23
CA ILE A 51 5.22 6.47 -1.95
C ILE A 51 4.11 6.15 -2.95
N TRP A 52 2.89 5.96 -2.45
CA TRP A 52 1.71 5.64 -3.24
C TRP A 52 0.68 6.74 -3.05
N LYS A 53 0.20 7.33 -4.14
CA LYS A 53 -0.85 8.37 -4.08
C LYS A 53 -2.20 7.74 -3.81
N TYR A 54 -2.92 8.22 -2.80
CA TYR A 54 -4.28 7.82 -2.50
C TYR A 54 -5.28 8.86 -3.06
N PRO A 55 -6.46 8.48 -3.59
CA PRO A 55 -7.13 7.17 -3.54
C PRO A 55 -6.73 6.15 -4.61
N ILE A 56 -6.00 6.57 -5.64
CA ILE A 56 -5.75 5.75 -6.84
C ILE A 56 -4.76 4.60 -6.62
N LEU A 57 -3.94 4.66 -5.56
CA LEU A 57 -2.82 3.77 -5.27
C LEU A 57 -1.91 3.59 -6.49
N ILE A 58 -1.29 4.70 -6.92
CA ILE A 58 -0.25 4.71 -7.96
C ILE A 58 1.09 5.08 -7.33
N ASN A 59 2.12 4.31 -7.65
CA ASN A 59 3.53 4.53 -7.31
C ASN A 59 4.36 4.75 -8.57
#